data_AF-A0A9N8HSG9-F1
#
_entry.id   AF-A0A9N8HSG9-F1
#
_cell.length_a   1.000
_cell.length_b   1.000
_cell.length_c   1.000
_cell.angle_alpha   90.00
_cell.angle_beta   90.00
_cell.angle_gamma   90.00
#
_symmetry.space_group_name_H-M   'P 1'
#
loop_
_entity.id
_entity.type
_entity.pdbx_description
1 polymer ?
#
loop_
_entity_poly.entity_id
_entity_poly.type
_entity_poly.pdbx_seq_one_letter_code
_entity_poly.pdbx_strand_id
1 'polypeptide(L)'
;MEDSCPEDELLDLAIARQDEGRFAEAFALHKRRMMAEPRLHKTDAVRLLGWNNSTRQQVPELEGIFAATRVGQSFRPLLHDVESNNKSMGQSARQVFDHYGYCLDAGRQILLTLLGSVEDDHQQQRIFSGNSFFNHRHDLPALELHVLHDNNTDHPKPTMGLNVLLYLFLFGLAVERDLVIQAIGQDECNALFRAGLLQPSLALQGDVVASVQVYPLSTSDLFPSDGTTNNSSSSEKSNNTLLLLPTDWPLESFHPKRNAIMPIGYDTLELCALSAGDDNIRTEGPNNILDLCCGCGVQGLLWITCHPNSWSQLVLVDINPRACHYVMASLALNGLLRMENNNKIHVLQGNLYDPIRVHLSEDMTFQRILTNPPFVADFCNTTTDGGALYAGSGICGLDAVHDIVNRCFQYLAADDNGQLLMVTELPNVQQSCQLLESFLAPPKEDSRNNKEHSISIAYVVADVETVQEYAQERAEERGTSTNHHQRNQWEADMQQHGIHNRALVLAAIGQSSSMGQGSILRLFPYEDQTWSGSDAVLEDPADEDDAFLTLAGVMFARNALLSGNGA
;
A
#
# COMPACT_ATOMS: atom_id res chain seq x y z
N MET A 1 -14.51 -20.74 -37.30
CA MET A 1 -15.36 -20.44 -36.11
C MET A 1 -14.61 -19.57 -35.11
N GLU A 2 -13.28 -19.63 -35.04
CA GLU A 2 -12.51 -18.82 -34.07
C GLU A 2 -12.46 -17.31 -34.41
N ASP A 3 -12.60 -16.92 -35.68
CA ASP A 3 -12.62 -15.49 -36.05
C ASP A 3 -13.95 -14.76 -35.78
N SER A 4 -14.98 -15.47 -35.30
CA SER A 4 -16.30 -14.90 -35.02
C SER A 4 -16.67 -14.92 -33.53
N CYS A 5 -15.72 -15.23 -32.64
CA CYS A 5 -15.95 -15.18 -31.20
C CYS A 5 -16.02 -13.71 -30.75
N PRO A 6 -17.12 -13.26 -30.12
CA PRO A 6 -17.21 -11.93 -29.52
C PRO A 6 -16.06 -11.69 -28.53
N GLU A 7 -15.54 -10.47 -28.45
CA GLU A 7 -14.36 -10.12 -27.64
C GLU A 7 -14.57 -10.44 -26.15
N ASP A 8 -15.81 -10.28 -25.67
CA ASP A 8 -16.26 -10.59 -24.31
C ASP A 8 -16.15 -12.09 -23.98
N GLU A 9 -16.21 -12.98 -24.97
CA GLU A 9 -16.14 -14.45 -24.79
C GLU A 9 -14.71 -15.02 -24.90
N LEU A 10 -13.73 -14.20 -25.32
CA LEU A 10 -12.37 -14.67 -25.57
C LEU A 10 -11.67 -15.18 -24.30
N LEU A 11 -12.01 -14.66 -23.12
CA LEU A 11 -11.45 -15.14 -21.85
C LEU A 11 -12.03 -16.48 -21.42
N ASP A 12 -13.35 -16.64 -21.48
CA ASP A 12 -13.97 -17.92 -21.14
C ASP A 12 -13.47 -19.02 -22.08
N LEU A 13 -13.25 -18.68 -23.36
CA LEU A 13 -12.63 -19.59 -24.31
C LEU A 13 -11.16 -19.85 -23.98
N ALA A 14 -10.40 -18.84 -23.56
CA ALA A 14 -9.01 -19.02 -23.14
C ALA A 14 -8.90 -19.90 -21.88
N ILE A 15 -9.75 -19.68 -20.87
CA ILE A 15 -9.85 -20.51 -19.67
C ILE A 15 -10.22 -21.95 -20.04
N ALA A 16 -11.21 -22.14 -20.92
CA ALA A 16 -11.59 -23.47 -21.38
C ALA A 16 -10.43 -24.18 -22.10
N ARG A 17 -9.67 -23.46 -22.95
CA ARG A 17 -8.48 -24.01 -23.62
C ARG A 17 -7.37 -24.34 -22.63
N GLN A 18 -7.21 -23.56 -21.57
CA GLN A 18 -6.27 -23.84 -20.50
C GLN A 18 -6.66 -25.11 -19.72
N ASP A 19 -7.95 -25.27 -19.39
CA ASP A 19 -8.48 -26.47 -18.72
C ASP A 19 -8.36 -27.74 -19.59
N GLU A 20 -8.39 -27.58 -20.91
CA GLU A 20 -8.09 -28.63 -21.89
C GLU A 20 -6.58 -28.93 -22.05
N GLY A 21 -5.70 -28.19 -21.38
CA GLY A 21 -4.24 -28.30 -21.53
C GLY A 21 -3.68 -27.69 -22.83
N ARG A 22 -4.46 -26.88 -23.54
CA ARG A 22 -4.10 -26.20 -24.80
C ARG A 22 -3.55 -24.80 -24.54
N PHE A 23 -2.47 -24.72 -23.76
CA PHE A 23 -1.91 -23.46 -23.26
C PHE A 23 -1.54 -22.45 -24.35
N ALA A 24 -0.97 -22.90 -25.47
CA ALA A 24 -0.57 -22.00 -26.56
C ALA A 24 -1.77 -21.28 -27.21
N GLU A 25 -2.92 -21.96 -27.30
CA GLU A 25 -4.14 -21.39 -27.86
C GLU A 25 -4.85 -20.50 -26.85
N ALA A 26 -4.87 -20.93 -25.60
CA ALA A 26 -5.36 -20.14 -24.48
C ALA A 26 -4.63 -18.79 -24.41
N PHE A 27 -3.30 -18.82 -24.53
CA PHE A 27 -2.45 -17.64 -24.58
C PHE A 27 -2.71 -16.78 -25.83
N ALA A 28 -2.88 -17.39 -27.02
CA ALA A 28 -3.17 -16.66 -28.25
C ALA A 28 -4.52 -15.92 -28.19
N LEU A 29 -5.56 -16.57 -27.65
CA LEU A 29 -6.89 -15.98 -27.44
C LEU A 29 -6.85 -14.82 -26.45
N HIS A 30 -6.09 -14.98 -25.37
CA HIS A 30 -5.91 -13.93 -24.38
C HIS A 30 -5.11 -12.74 -24.92
N LYS A 31 -4.00 -12.99 -25.62
CA LYS A 31 -3.25 -11.94 -26.33
C LYS A 31 -4.16 -11.18 -27.31
N ARG A 32 -5.04 -11.90 -28.01
CA ARG A 32 -6.00 -11.31 -28.94
C ARG A 32 -7.05 -10.45 -28.23
N ARG A 33 -7.56 -10.90 -27.09
CA ARG A 33 -8.47 -10.12 -26.23
C ARG A 33 -7.80 -8.88 -25.66
N MET A 34 -6.59 -9.04 -25.13
CA MET A 34 -5.74 -7.95 -24.63
C MET A 34 -5.54 -6.85 -25.68
N MET A 35 -5.34 -7.23 -26.95
CA MET A 35 -5.20 -6.27 -28.06
C MET A 35 -6.52 -5.60 -28.48
N ALA A 36 -7.65 -6.25 -28.23
CA ALA A 36 -8.98 -5.76 -28.60
C ALA A 36 -9.57 -4.81 -27.56
N GLU A 37 -9.34 -5.09 -26.27
CA GLU A 37 -9.81 -4.29 -25.15
C GLU A 37 -8.63 -3.90 -24.25
N PRO A 38 -7.88 -2.83 -24.57
CA PRO A 38 -6.67 -2.43 -23.84
C PRO A 38 -6.93 -2.14 -22.34
N ARG A 39 -8.16 -1.79 -21.97
CA ARG A 39 -8.52 -1.55 -20.56
C ARG A 39 -8.65 -2.86 -19.75
N LEU A 40 -8.81 -4.01 -20.41
CA LEU A 40 -8.89 -5.35 -19.80
C LEU A 40 -7.52 -6.05 -19.65
N HIS A 41 -6.42 -5.34 -19.93
CA HIS A 41 -5.07 -5.73 -19.49
C HIS A 41 -4.97 -5.93 -17.96
N LYS A 42 -5.97 -5.50 -17.20
CA LYS A 42 -5.92 -5.33 -15.75
C LYS A 42 -6.31 -6.57 -14.91
N THR A 43 -6.84 -7.66 -15.46
CA THR A 43 -7.41 -8.74 -14.60
C THR A 43 -7.16 -10.19 -15.05
N ASP A 44 -6.65 -10.41 -16.26
CA ASP A 44 -6.78 -11.73 -16.91
C ASP A 44 -5.46 -12.42 -17.29
N ALA A 45 -4.31 -11.75 -17.17
CA ALA A 45 -3.02 -12.33 -17.55
C ALA A 45 -2.66 -13.51 -16.63
N VAL A 46 -2.81 -13.37 -15.32
CA VAL A 46 -2.43 -14.43 -14.37
C VAL A 46 -3.40 -15.61 -14.33
N ARG A 47 -4.67 -15.44 -14.73
CA ARG A 47 -5.61 -16.59 -14.84
C ARG A 47 -5.05 -17.67 -15.77
N LEU A 48 -4.38 -17.26 -16.85
CA LEU A 48 -3.77 -18.16 -17.83
C LEU A 48 -2.35 -18.60 -17.51
N LEU A 49 -1.63 -17.86 -16.65
CA LEU A 49 -0.25 -18.20 -16.24
C LEU A 49 -0.19 -19.33 -15.19
N GLY A 50 -1.27 -20.10 -14.98
CA GLY A 50 -1.16 -21.48 -14.48
C GLY A 50 -1.60 -21.77 -13.05
N TRP A 51 -2.47 -20.97 -12.44
CA TRP A 51 -3.02 -21.29 -11.11
C TRP A 51 -4.48 -21.76 -11.17
N ASN A 52 -4.72 -22.97 -11.68
CA ASN A 52 -6.01 -23.64 -11.53
C ASN A 52 -6.12 -24.26 -10.11
N ASN A 53 -7.32 -24.28 -9.52
CA ASN A 53 -7.63 -24.98 -8.28
C ASN A 53 -7.28 -26.49 -8.33
N SER A 54 -7.10 -27.08 -9.52
CA SER A 54 -6.65 -28.47 -9.70
C SER A 54 -5.18 -28.71 -9.34
N THR A 55 -4.29 -27.72 -9.48
CA THR A 55 -2.86 -27.82 -9.09
C THR A 55 -2.66 -27.80 -7.57
N ARG A 56 -3.69 -27.34 -6.83
CA ARG A 56 -3.73 -27.31 -5.36
C ARG A 56 -3.60 -28.71 -4.74
N GLN A 57 -3.99 -29.76 -5.48
CA GLN A 57 -3.89 -31.16 -5.01
C GLN A 57 -2.53 -31.81 -5.29
N GLN A 58 -1.63 -31.18 -6.04
CA GLN A 58 -0.37 -31.82 -6.48
C GLN A 58 0.91 -31.33 -5.79
N VAL A 59 0.83 -30.38 -4.85
CA VAL A 59 2.00 -29.95 -4.05
C VAL A 59 1.71 -29.97 -2.54
N PRO A 60 1.63 -31.16 -1.90
CA PRO A 60 1.44 -31.28 -0.45
C PRO A 60 2.57 -30.63 0.38
N GLU A 61 3.76 -30.43 -0.21
CA GLU A 61 4.95 -29.93 0.47
C GLU A 61 4.91 -28.42 0.77
N LEU A 62 4.10 -27.63 0.04
CA LEU A 62 3.89 -26.22 0.37
C LEU A 62 2.85 -26.05 1.48
N GLU A 63 1.80 -26.88 1.54
CA GLU A 63 0.86 -26.88 2.67
C GLU A 63 1.53 -27.34 3.98
N GLY A 64 2.56 -28.18 3.94
CA GLY A 64 3.30 -28.61 5.14
C GLY A 64 4.00 -27.47 5.89
N ILE A 65 4.40 -26.41 5.20
CA ILE A 65 5.01 -25.20 5.80
C ILE A 65 3.91 -24.26 6.35
N PHE A 66 2.72 -24.26 5.76
CA PHE A 66 1.58 -23.42 6.18
C PHE A 66 0.59 -24.10 7.15
N ALA A 67 0.64 -25.43 7.32
CA ALA A 67 -0.24 -26.17 8.23
C ALA A 67 0.23 -26.11 9.69
N ALA A 68 1.51 -25.74 9.93
CA ALA A 68 2.08 -25.60 11.27
C ALA A 68 1.61 -24.33 12.03
N THR A 69 0.86 -23.44 11.40
CA THR A 69 0.44 -22.14 11.96
C THR A 69 -1.01 -22.09 12.46
N ARG A 70 -1.71 -23.24 12.56
CA ARG A 70 -3.03 -23.25 13.19
C ARG A 70 -2.91 -23.27 14.72
N VAL A 71 -3.47 -22.21 15.31
CA VAL A 71 -3.80 -22.00 16.74
C VAL A 71 -2.72 -21.28 17.57
N GLY A 72 -2.83 -19.95 17.64
CA GLY A 72 -2.71 -19.17 18.88
C GLY A 72 -1.41 -19.27 19.68
N GLN A 73 -0.28 -19.61 19.07
CA GLN A 73 1.01 -19.58 19.75
C GLN A 73 1.73 -18.26 19.48
N SER A 74 2.14 -17.60 20.57
CA SER A 74 3.22 -16.61 20.53
C SER A 74 4.41 -17.25 19.81
N PHE A 75 4.90 -16.61 18.74
CA PHE A 75 5.97 -17.12 17.88
C PHE A 75 7.34 -17.35 18.60
N ARG A 76 7.45 -17.11 19.91
CA ARG A 76 8.74 -16.93 20.61
C ARG A 76 9.74 -18.11 20.61
N PRO A 77 9.41 -19.41 20.68
CA PRO A 77 10.45 -20.43 20.87
C PRO A 77 11.06 -21.01 19.57
N LEU A 78 10.32 -20.99 18.45
CA LEU A 78 10.78 -21.51 17.14
C LEU A 78 11.39 -20.42 16.24
N LEU A 79 11.25 -19.15 16.64
CA LEU A 79 11.75 -18.01 15.89
C LEU A 79 13.29 -17.92 15.89
N HIS A 80 14.01 -18.32 16.94
CA HIS A 80 15.42 -17.91 17.04
C HIS A 80 16.32 -18.43 15.90
N ASP A 81 16.10 -19.67 15.43
CA ASP A 81 16.82 -20.25 14.30
C ASP A 81 16.23 -19.81 12.94
N VAL A 82 14.90 -19.71 12.86
CA VAL A 82 14.18 -19.26 11.65
C VAL A 82 14.45 -17.78 11.36
N GLU A 83 14.52 -16.94 12.39
CA GLU A 83 14.91 -15.53 12.32
C GLU A 83 16.35 -15.38 11.85
N SER A 84 17.27 -16.22 12.32
CA SER A 84 18.67 -16.13 11.90
C SER A 84 18.84 -16.42 10.41
N ASN A 85 18.17 -17.46 9.90
CA ASN A 85 18.18 -17.81 8.48
C ASN A 85 17.42 -16.78 7.63
N ASN A 86 16.20 -16.43 8.00
CA ASN A 86 15.40 -15.43 7.28
C ASN A 86 16.11 -14.07 7.23
N LYS A 87 16.78 -13.68 8.32
CA LYS A 87 17.60 -12.48 8.36
C LYS A 87 18.73 -12.55 7.35
N SER A 88 19.51 -13.62 7.35
CA SER A 88 20.62 -13.77 6.40
C SER A 88 20.12 -13.71 4.96
N MET A 89 18.98 -14.33 4.67
CA MET A 89 18.39 -14.35 3.32
C MET A 89 17.90 -12.97 2.89
N GLY A 90 17.19 -12.25 3.77
CA GLY A 90 16.75 -10.88 3.48
C GLY A 90 17.92 -9.90 3.33
N GLN A 91 18.98 -10.05 4.13
CA GLN A 91 20.20 -9.25 3.98
C GLN A 91 20.92 -9.54 2.66
N SER A 92 21.03 -10.81 2.26
CA SER A 92 21.59 -11.16 0.96
C SER A 92 20.75 -10.60 -0.19
N ALA A 93 19.42 -10.67 -0.11
CA ALA A 93 18.54 -10.05 -1.11
C ALA A 93 18.71 -8.52 -1.17
N ARG A 94 18.75 -7.85 -0.02
CA ARG A 94 19.00 -6.39 0.05
C ARG A 94 20.32 -6.01 -0.61
N GLN A 95 21.38 -6.78 -0.36
CA GLN A 95 22.68 -6.53 -0.99
C GLN A 95 22.61 -6.55 -2.52
N VAL A 96 21.77 -7.39 -3.12
CA VAL A 96 21.55 -7.40 -4.58
C VAL A 96 20.91 -6.07 -5.02
N PHE A 97 19.84 -5.63 -4.36
CA PHE A 97 19.18 -4.37 -4.69
C PHE A 97 20.11 -3.16 -4.51
N ASP A 98 20.87 -3.11 -3.42
CA ASP A 98 21.85 -2.05 -3.16
C ASP A 98 22.99 -2.07 -4.17
N HIS A 99 23.49 -3.26 -4.55
CA HIS A 99 24.58 -3.42 -5.51
C HIS A 99 24.25 -2.80 -6.88
N TYR A 100 23.00 -2.93 -7.32
CA TYR A 100 22.53 -2.38 -8.59
C TYR A 100 21.86 -1.01 -8.48
N GLY A 101 21.76 -0.41 -7.29
CA GLY A 101 21.15 0.90 -7.09
C GLY A 101 19.64 0.90 -7.38
N TYR A 102 18.93 -0.16 -6.98
CA TYR A 102 17.49 -0.25 -7.15
C TYR A 102 16.75 0.76 -6.26
N CYS A 103 16.18 1.81 -6.86
CA CYS A 103 15.39 2.84 -6.17
C CYS A 103 14.29 3.40 -7.09
N LEU A 104 13.37 4.20 -6.53
CA LEU A 104 12.27 4.78 -7.28
C LEU A 104 12.78 5.76 -8.34
N ASP A 105 13.75 6.60 -8.00
CA ASP A 105 14.40 7.52 -8.96
C ASP A 105 14.96 6.80 -10.18
N ALA A 106 15.61 5.65 -9.99
CA ALA A 106 16.12 4.83 -11.09
C ALA A 106 14.97 4.30 -11.97
N GLY A 107 13.90 3.79 -11.35
CA GLY A 107 12.69 3.37 -12.06
C GLY A 107 12.04 4.50 -12.85
N ARG A 108 11.96 5.69 -12.25
CA ARG A 108 11.41 6.90 -12.86
C ARG A 108 12.24 7.38 -14.03
N GLN A 109 13.57 7.45 -13.90
CA GLN A 109 14.45 7.86 -15.00
C GLN A 109 14.32 6.93 -16.21
N ILE A 110 14.19 5.62 -15.96
CA ILE A 110 13.92 4.66 -17.02
C ILE A 110 12.54 4.91 -17.64
N LEU A 111 11.49 5.09 -16.84
CA LEU A 111 10.15 5.34 -17.37
C LEU A 111 10.10 6.64 -18.20
N LEU A 112 10.66 7.75 -17.72
CA LEU A 112 10.72 9.01 -18.46
C LEU A 112 11.49 8.86 -19.78
N THR A 113 12.57 8.09 -19.77
CA THR A 113 13.32 7.76 -21.00
C THR A 113 12.45 6.97 -21.98
N LEU A 114 11.66 6.01 -21.47
CA LEU A 114 10.79 5.14 -22.28
C LEU A 114 9.57 5.90 -22.85
N LEU A 115 9.01 6.83 -22.08
CA LEU A 115 7.87 7.66 -22.49
C LEU A 115 8.28 8.81 -23.44
N GLY A 116 9.57 9.08 -23.59
CA GLY A 116 10.08 10.16 -24.46
C GLY A 116 9.77 11.57 -23.96
N SER A 117 9.34 11.73 -22.70
CA SER A 117 8.82 12.97 -22.12
C SER A 117 9.79 13.65 -21.15
N VAL A 118 11.07 13.78 -21.54
CA VAL A 118 12.12 14.31 -20.64
C VAL A 118 11.91 15.80 -20.28
N GLU A 119 11.10 16.54 -21.04
CA GLU A 119 11.02 18.01 -20.96
C GLU A 119 9.87 18.61 -20.11
N ASP A 120 8.98 17.81 -19.52
CA ASP A 120 7.90 18.38 -18.70
C ASP A 120 8.26 18.41 -17.19
N ASP A 121 8.67 19.58 -16.71
CA ASP A 121 8.95 19.85 -15.29
C ASP A 121 7.76 19.49 -14.37
N HIS A 122 6.51 19.53 -14.87
CA HIS A 122 5.35 19.13 -14.09
C HIS A 122 5.32 17.62 -13.85
N GLN A 123 5.66 16.80 -14.86
CA GLN A 123 5.83 15.36 -14.68
C GLN A 123 6.99 15.04 -13.74
N GLN A 124 7.99 15.93 -13.65
CA GLN A 124 9.11 15.74 -12.75
C GLN A 124 8.81 16.09 -11.28
N GLN A 125 7.87 16.99 -11.01
CA GLN A 125 7.49 17.38 -9.65
C GLN A 125 6.43 16.46 -9.04
N ARG A 126 5.78 15.64 -9.86
CA ARG A 126 4.91 14.59 -9.37
C ARG A 126 5.79 13.53 -8.69
N ILE A 127 5.51 13.30 -7.42
CA ILE A 127 5.67 11.96 -6.87
C ILE A 127 4.75 11.15 -7.76
N PHE A 128 5.29 10.41 -8.74
CA PHE A 128 4.44 9.45 -9.43
C PHE A 128 3.93 8.53 -8.33
N SER A 129 2.67 8.72 -7.94
CA SER A 129 1.96 7.73 -7.16
C SER A 129 2.23 6.42 -7.88
N GLY A 130 2.56 5.36 -7.14
CA GLY A 130 2.83 4.06 -7.76
C GLY A 130 1.78 3.75 -8.83
N ASN A 131 0.52 4.14 -8.63
CA ASN A 131 -0.57 3.96 -9.59
C ASN A 131 -0.40 4.65 -10.95
N SER A 132 0.01 5.93 -11.05
CA SER A 132 0.28 6.53 -12.37
C SER A 132 1.43 5.81 -13.07
N PHE A 133 2.50 5.49 -12.33
CA PHE A 133 3.62 4.68 -12.81
C PHE A 133 3.19 3.27 -13.26
N PHE A 134 2.23 2.64 -12.56
CA PHE A 134 1.74 1.29 -12.84
C PHE A 134 0.63 1.26 -13.89
N ASN A 135 -0.16 2.30 -14.06
CA ASN A 135 -1.10 2.43 -15.17
C ASN A 135 -0.35 2.47 -16.50
N HIS A 136 0.82 3.12 -16.54
CA HIS A 136 1.70 3.17 -17.71
C HIS A 136 2.56 1.92 -17.94
N ARG A 137 2.61 0.96 -17.00
CA ARG A 137 3.40 -0.27 -17.20
C ARG A 137 2.91 -1.10 -18.39
N HIS A 138 1.66 -0.90 -18.81
CA HIS A 138 1.05 -1.57 -19.93
C HIS A 138 1.40 -0.93 -21.29
N ASP A 139 2.03 0.25 -21.28
CA ASP A 139 2.59 0.91 -22.46
C ASP A 139 4.01 0.37 -22.79
N LEU A 140 4.65 -0.33 -21.84
CA LEU A 140 5.97 -0.95 -21.98
C LEU A 140 6.11 -2.08 -23.01
N PRO A 141 5.10 -2.93 -23.32
CA PRO A 141 5.23 -4.00 -24.30
C PRO A 141 5.58 -3.51 -25.71
N ALA A 142 5.31 -2.24 -26.04
CA ALA A 142 5.74 -1.62 -27.30
C ALA A 142 7.24 -1.26 -27.33
N LEU A 143 7.92 -1.29 -26.18
CA LEU A 143 9.33 -0.92 -25.97
C LEU A 143 10.25 -2.14 -25.74
N GLU A 144 9.85 -3.33 -26.21
CA GLU A 144 10.62 -4.58 -26.22
C GLU A 144 12.14 -4.37 -26.23
N LEU A 145 12.84 -4.75 -25.14
CA LEU A 145 14.26 -5.16 -25.05
C LEU A 145 15.35 -4.28 -25.73
N HIS A 146 15.00 -3.21 -26.44
CA HIS A 146 15.92 -2.37 -27.21
C HIS A 146 16.87 -1.64 -26.28
N VAL A 147 16.43 -1.33 -25.07
CA VAL A 147 17.26 -0.70 -24.02
C VAL A 147 18.38 -1.62 -23.52
N LEU A 148 18.25 -2.94 -23.63
CA LEU A 148 19.33 -3.86 -23.27
C LEU A 148 20.40 -3.97 -24.36
N HIS A 149 20.12 -3.51 -25.59
CA HIS A 149 21.02 -3.66 -26.74
C HIS A 149 21.53 -2.36 -27.34
N ASP A 150 20.95 -1.21 -27.00
CA ASP A 150 21.42 0.06 -27.53
C ASP A 150 22.71 0.50 -26.82
N ASN A 151 23.82 0.57 -27.56
CA ASN A 151 25.13 0.98 -27.07
C ASN A 151 25.39 2.49 -27.21
N ASN A 152 24.46 3.29 -27.74
CA ASN A 152 24.82 4.55 -28.39
C ASN A 152 24.30 5.87 -27.76
N THR A 153 24.25 6.00 -26.42
CA THR A 153 23.80 7.26 -25.77
C THR A 153 24.76 7.73 -24.68
N ASP A 154 24.97 9.07 -24.61
CA ASP A 154 25.92 9.77 -23.73
C ASP A 154 25.47 9.89 -22.25
N HIS A 155 24.30 9.34 -21.90
CA HIS A 155 23.83 9.32 -20.50
C HIS A 155 24.41 8.09 -19.76
N PRO A 156 24.72 8.20 -18.45
CA PRO A 156 25.13 7.05 -17.66
C PRO A 156 23.99 6.02 -17.68
N LYS A 157 24.19 4.96 -18.45
CA LYS A 157 23.16 3.93 -18.63
C LYS A 157 22.94 3.19 -17.32
N PRO A 158 21.69 2.92 -16.94
CA PRO A 158 21.42 1.97 -15.88
C PRO A 158 22.14 0.67 -16.20
N THR A 159 22.69 0.01 -15.18
CA THR A 159 23.34 -1.28 -15.39
C THR A 159 22.32 -2.30 -15.89
N MET A 160 22.78 -3.29 -16.66
CA MET A 160 21.92 -4.41 -17.09
C MET A 160 21.19 -5.07 -15.91
N GLY A 161 21.87 -5.19 -14.76
CA GLY A 161 21.29 -5.70 -13.52
C GLY A 161 20.13 -4.85 -12.99
N LEU A 162 20.30 -3.52 -12.92
CA LEU A 162 19.24 -2.60 -12.48
C LEU A 162 17.99 -2.71 -13.35
N ASN A 163 18.15 -2.74 -14.67
CA ASN A 163 17.02 -2.90 -15.61
C ASN A 163 16.26 -4.20 -15.36
N VAL A 164 16.98 -5.32 -15.23
CA VAL A 164 16.38 -6.63 -14.94
C VAL A 164 15.62 -6.62 -13.61
N LEU A 165 16.19 -6.01 -12.57
CA LEU A 165 15.50 -5.91 -11.27
C LEU A 165 14.23 -5.06 -11.36
N LEU A 166 14.24 -3.96 -12.10
CA LEU A 166 13.05 -3.12 -12.30
C LEU A 166 11.97 -3.87 -13.11
N TYR A 167 12.36 -4.56 -14.19
CA TYR A 167 11.44 -5.42 -14.95
C TYR A 167 10.78 -6.47 -14.08
N LEU A 168 11.57 -7.18 -13.25
CA LEU A 168 11.05 -8.21 -12.37
C LEU A 168 10.18 -7.62 -11.26
N PHE A 169 10.72 -6.70 -10.46
CA PHE A 169 10.16 -6.35 -9.15
C PHE A 169 9.32 -5.08 -9.11
N LEU A 170 9.46 -4.19 -10.09
CA LEU A 170 8.64 -2.99 -10.18
C LEU A 170 7.54 -3.14 -11.23
N PHE A 171 7.87 -3.75 -12.38
CA PHE A 171 6.93 -3.90 -13.50
C PHE A 171 6.23 -5.27 -13.54
N GLY A 172 6.78 -6.29 -12.89
CA GLY A 172 6.16 -7.63 -12.82
C GLY A 172 6.29 -8.44 -14.10
N LEU A 173 7.32 -8.17 -14.91
CA LEU A 173 7.58 -8.86 -16.16
C LEU A 173 8.29 -10.20 -15.91
N ALA A 174 7.93 -11.20 -16.69
CA ALA A 174 8.72 -12.43 -16.81
C ALA A 174 10.00 -12.13 -17.60
N VAL A 175 11.13 -12.67 -17.14
CA VAL A 175 12.44 -12.49 -17.78
C VAL A 175 13.13 -13.83 -17.91
N GLU A 176 13.78 -14.09 -19.05
CA GLU A 176 14.55 -15.31 -19.28
C GLU A 176 15.60 -15.50 -18.18
N ARG A 177 15.64 -16.69 -17.57
CA ARG A 177 16.53 -16.96 -16.43
C ARG A 177 18.00 -16.72 -16.76
N ASP A 178 18.44 -17.12 -17.94
CA ASP A 178 19.82 -16.97 -18.37
C ASP A 178 20.19 -15.49 -18.52
N LEU A 179 19.25 -14.65 -18.97
CA LEU A 179 19.41 -13.20 -19.01
C LEU A 179 19.52 -12.61 -17.61
N VAL A 180 18.70 -13.08 -16.65
CA VAL A 180 18.82 -12.66 -15.25
C VAL A 180 20.18 -13.04 -14.68
N ILE A 181 20.64 -14.28 -14.87
CA ILE A 181 21.95 -14.75 -14.41
C ILE A 181 23.09 -13.95 -15.07
N GLN A 182 22.96 -13.60 -16.35
CA GLN A 182 23.94 -12.77 -17.04
C GLN A 182 23.98 -11.34 -16.46
N ALA A 183 22.81 -10.79 -16.13
CA ALA A 183 22.67 -9.41 -15.66
C ALA A 183 23.14 -9.20 -14.21
N ILE A 184 22.73 -10.11 -13.31
CA ILE A 184 22.99 -9.99 -11.87
C ILE A 184 23.96 -11.05 -11.31
N GLY A 185 24.41 -12.00 -12.12
CA GLY A 185 25.25 -13.10 -11.66
C GLY A 185 24.44 -14.24 -11.02
N GLN A 186 25.02 -15.44 -11.06
CA GLN A 186 24.37 -16.66 -10.60
C GLN A 186 24.11 -16.67 -9.08
N ASP A 187 25.05 -16.17 -8.29
CA ASP A 187 24.98 -16.21 -6.83
C ASP A 187 23.90 -15.27 -6.28
N GLU A 188 23.77 -14.08 -6.88
CA GLU A 188 22.76 -13.08 -6.50
C GLU A 188 21.37 -13.51 -6.98
N CYS A 189 21.26 -14.05 -8.19
CA CYS A 189 20.03 -14.71 -8.65
C CYS A 189 19.61 -15.83 -7.68
N ASN A 190 20.54 -16.68 -7.25
CA ASN A 190 20.28 -17.72 -6.25
C ASN A 190 19.92 -17.14 -4.87
N ALA A 191 20.45 -15.97 -4.50
CA ALA A 191 20.05 -15.29 -3.27
C ALA A 191 18.58 -14.84 -3.33
N LEU A 192 18.14 -14.28 -4.46
CA LEU A 192 16.74 -13.87 -4.66
C LEU A 192 15.77 -15.07 -4.69
N PHE A 193 16.14 -16.17 -5.33
CA PHE A 193 15.36 -17.42 -5.28
C PHE A 193 15.25 -17.98 -3.86
N ARG A 194 16.37 -18.03 -3.13
CA ARG A 194 16.38 -18.49 -1.74
C ARG A 194 15.52 -17.59 -0.85
N ALA A 195 15.58 -16.28 -1.04
CA ALA A 195 14.71 -15.32 -0.35
C ALA A 195 13.22 -15.43 -0.75
N GLY A 196 12.88 -16.27 -1.73
CA GLY A 196 11.51 -16.46 -2.22
C GLY A 196 11.00 -15.29 -3.05
N LEU A 197 11.87 -14.37 -3.48
CA LEU A 197 11.53 -13.20 -4.29
C LEU A 197 11.42 -13.54 -5.78
N LEU A 198 12.14 -14.57 -6.23
CA LEU A 198 12.03 -15.11 -7.59
C LEU A 198 11.46 -16.53 -7.57
N GLN A 199 10.69 -16.86 -8.61
CA GLN A 199 10.22 -18.21 -8.89
C GLN A 199 10.27 -18.49 -10.40
N PRO A 200 10.37 -19.76 -10.83
CA PRO A 200 10.23 -20.09 -12.24
C PRO A 200 8.84 -19.68 -12.74
N SER A 201 8.76 -19.15 -13.95
CA SER A 201 7.48 -18.88 -14.61
C SER A 201 6.76 -20.20 -14.89
N LEU A 202 5.49 -20.28 -14.49
CA LEU A 202 4.65 -21.45 -14.76
C LEU A 202 4.16 -21.47 -16.22
N ALA A 203 4.19 -20.33 -16.91
CA ALA A 203 3.67 -20.19 -18.26
C ALA A 203 4.74 -20.18 -19.35
N LEU A 204 5.92 -19.63 -19.04
CA LEU A 204 7.01 -19.47 -19.98
C LEU A 204 8.20 -20.29 -19.49
N GLN A 205 8.40 -21.45 -20.12
CA GLN A 205 9.48 -22.34 -19.74
C GLN A 205 10.83 -21.67 -19.98
N GLY A 206 11.66 -21.58 -18.93
CA GLY A 206 12.96 -20.92 -18.99
C GLY A 206 12.95 -19.52 -18.39
N ASP A 207 11.77 -18.93 -18.18
CA ASP A 207 11.65 -17.60 -17.59
C ASP A 207 11.52 -17.68 -16.06
N VAL A 208 11.81 -16.56 -15.42
CA VAL A 208 11.58 -16.31 -14.01
C VAL A 208 10.66 -15.10 -13.84
N VAL A 209 9.88 -15.11 -12.77
CA VAL A 209 9.00 -14.01 -12.37
C VAL A 209 9.29 -13.63 -10.93
N ALA A 210 9.04 -12.37 -10.59
CA ALA A 210 9.00 -11.96 -9.20
C ALA A 210 7.71 -12.46 -8.54
N SER A 211 7.85 -13.07 -7.37
CA SER A 211 6.70 -13.56 -6.58
C SER A 211 5.92 -12.43 -5.91
N VAL A 212 6.57 -11.29 -5.73
CA VAL A 212 6.06 -10.08 -5.07
C VAL A 212 6.53 -8.85 -5.84
N GLN A 213 5.80 -7.76 -5.71
CA GLN A 213 6.31 -6.44 -6.06
C GLN A 213 7.26 -5.98 -4.95
N VAL A 214 8.42 -5.41 -5.28
CA VAL A 214 9.28 -4.73 -4.29
C VAL A 214 9.22 -3.25 -4.56
N TYR A 215 8.38 -2.56 -3.78
CA TYR A 215 8.15 -1.13 -3.92
C TYR A 215 9.28 -0.33 -3.24
N PRO A 216 10.05 0.47 -3.98
CA PRO A 216 11.02 1.38 -3.40
C PRO A 216 10.30 2.64 -2.90
N LEU A 217 10.43 2.95 -1.61
CA LEU A 217 9.92 4.17 -1.01
C LEU A 217 11.06 4.97 -0.40
N SER A 218 11.33 6.15 -0.95
CA SER A 218 12.32 7.07 -0.38
C SER A 218 11.65 8.14 0.47
N THR A 219 12.27 8.49 1.60
CA THR A 219 11.83 9.62 2.42
C THR A 219 11.93 10.95 1.67
N SER A 220 12.90 11.10 0.75
CA SER A 220 13.00 12.27 -0.13
C SER A 220 11.80 12.43 -1.05
N ASP A 221 11.18 11.32 -1.45
CA ASP A 221 10.11 11.36 -2.44
C ASP A 221 8.86 11.95 -1.80
N LEU A 222 8.61 11.61 -0.54
CA LEU A 222 7.48 12.15 0.24
C LEU A 222 7.64 13.63 0.62
N PHE A 223 8.88 14.13 0.64
CA PHE A 223 9.19 15.51 1.02
C PHE A 223 10.15 16.14 0.01
N PRO A 224 9.62 16.75 -1.06
CA PRO A 224 10.42 17.60 -1.92
C PRO A 224 11.09 18.64 -1.04
N SER A 225 12.42 18.62 -0.98
CA SER A 225 13.17 19.65 -0.27
C SER A 225 12.76 20.99 -0.85
N ASP A 226 12.18 21.87 -0.03
CA ASP A 226 11.82 23.24 -0.41
C ASP A 226 13.04 23.88 -1.08
N GLY A 227 13.06 23.92 -2.42
CA GLY A 227 14.19 24.36 -3.24
C GLY A 227 14.57 25.83 -3.01
N THR A 228 13.88 26.50 -2.11
CA THR A 228 14.06 27.87 -1.65
C THR A 228 15.12 28.02 -0.55
N THR A 229 15.59 26.92 0.07
CA THR A 229 16.57 26.98 1.19
C THR A 229 18.03 26.73 0.79
N ASN A 230 18.40 27.07 -0.46
CA ASN A 230 19.78 26.96 -1.00
C ASN A 230 20.87 27.76 -0.25
N ASN A 231 20.55 28.45 0.85
CA ASN A 231 21.49 29.30 1.59
C ASN A 231 21.80 28.85 3.03
N SER A 232 21.29 27.71 3.50
CA SER A 232 21.71 27.17 4.80
C SER A 232 22.86 26.18 4.62
N SER A 233 24.08 26.66 4.84
CA SER A 233 25.34 25.90 4.72
C SER A 233 25.60 24.94 5.90
N SER A 234 24.58 24.60 6.70
CA SER A 234 24.69 23.60 7.77
C SER A 234 24.46 22.21 7.19
N SER A 235 25.53 21.43 7.17
CA SER A 235 25.72 20.13 6.51
C SER A 235 24.91 18.95 7.08
N GLU A 236 23.72 19.15 7.62
CA GLU A 236 22.85 18.03 7.96
C GLU A 236 22.21 17.54 6.65
N LYS A 237 22.96 16.68 5.94
CA LYS A 237 22.39 15.84 4.89
C LYS A 237 21.18 15.15 5.51
N SER A 238 19.97 15.48 5.05
CA SER A 238 18.81 14.69 5.40
C SER A 238 19.15 13.23 5.08
N ASN A 239 18.94 12.35 6.04
CA ASN A 239 19.21 10.93 5.87
C ASN A 239 18.16 10.39 4.91
N ASN A 240 18.40 10.58 3.61
CA ASN A 240 17.52 10.05 2.60
C ASN A 240 17.53 8.54 2.71
N THR A 241 16.45 7.98 3.25
CA THR A 241 16.41 6.56 3.53
C THR A 241 15.47 5.88 2.57
N LEU A 242 16.02 4.90 1.87
CA LEU A 242 15.29 4.05 0.94
C LEU A 242 14.78 2.80 1.66
N LEU A 243 13.46 2.67 1.71
CA LEU A 243 12.77 1.47 2.12
C LEU A 243 12.43 0.60 0.90
N LEU A 244 12.70 -0.69 1.01
CA LEU A 244 12.26 -1.71 0.04
C LEU A 244 11.12 -2.51 0.67
N LEU A 245 9.93 -2.40 0.09
CA LEU A 245 8.70 -2.91 0.68
C LEU A 245 8.08 -3.98 -0.25
N PRO A 246 8.19 -5.27 0.11
CA PRO A 246 7.48 -6.33 -0.60
C PRO A 246 5.96 -6.15 -0.44
N THR A 247 5.23 -6.25 -1.55
CA THR A 247 3.77 -6.16 -1.59
C THR A 247 3.20 -7.07 -2.70
N ASP A 248 1.89 -7.31 -2.70
CA ASP A 248 1.24 -7.97 -3.84
C ASP A 248 1.14 -7.02 -5.02
N TRP A 249 1.02 -7.61 -6.22
CA TRP A 249 0.80 -6.86 -7.44
C TRP A 249 -0.60 -6.23 -7.45
N PRO A 250 -0.75 -4.95 -7.85
CA PRO A 250 -2.01 -4.20 -7.83
C PRO A 250 -3.22 -4.87 -8.46
N LEU A 251 -2.95 -5.64 -9.51
CA LEU A 251 -3.99 -6.21 -10.35
C LEU A 251 -4.27 -7.68 -10.01
N GLU A 252 -3.29 -8.39 -9.46
CA GLU A 252 -3.33 -9.86 -9.37
C GLU A 252 -2.48 -10.36 -8.19
N SER A 253 -3.13 -10.83 -7.12
CA SER A 253 -2.44 -11.65 -6.13
C SER A 253 -2.32 -13.08 -6.66
N PHE A 254 -1.13 -13.66 -6.61
CA PHE A 254 -0.90 -15.09 -6.84
C PHE A 254 -1.60 -15.98 -5.78
N HIS A 255 -2.20 -15.35 -4.77
CA HIS A 255 -2.82 -16.03 -3.65
C HIS A 255 -4.34 -15.84 -3.64
N PRO A 256 -5.07 -16.71 -2.93
CA PRO A 256 -6.51 -16.50 -2.72
C PRO A 256 -6.77 -15.09 -2.19
N LYS A 257 -7.85 -14.44 -2.66
CA LYS A 257 -8.21 -13.05 -2.32
C LYS A 257 -8.10 -12.76 -0.81
N ARG A 258 -8.62 -13.66 0.03
CA ARG A 258 -8.53 -13.57 1.50
C ARG A 258 -7.10 -13.40 2.05
N ASN A 259 -6.10 -13.96 1.38
CA ASN A 259 -4.69 -13.88 1.77
C ASN A 259 -3.93 -12.80 1.00
N ALA A 260 -4.57 -12.13 0.05
CA ALA A 260 -3.95 -11.02 -0.67
C ALA A 260 -3.59 -9.91 0.32
N ILE A 261 -2.53 -9.19 0.00
CA ILE A 261 -2.05 -8.03 0.75
C ILE A 261 -2.29 -6.80 -0.11
N MET A 262 -2.67 -5.69 0.50
CA MET A 262 -2.87 -4.47 -0.25
C MET A 262 -1.54 -4.00 -0.86
N PRO A 263 -1.49 -3.73 -2.18
CA PRO A 263 -0.45 -2.91 -2.79
C PRO A 263 -0.32 -1.56 -2.08
N ILE A 264 0.84 -0.92 -2.18
CA ILE A 264 0.99 0.45 -1.67
C ILE A 264 0.23 1.38 -2.62
N GLY A 265 -0.95 1.82 -2.18
CA GLY A 265 -1.80 2.78 -2.86
C GLY A 265 -1.51 4.24 -2.48
N TYR A 266 -2.21 5.17 -3.12
CA TYR A 266 -2.11 6.61 -2.86
C TYR A 266 -2.52 6.94 -1.42
N ASP A 267 -3.64 6.38 -0.96
CA ASP A 267 -4.12 6.41 0.42
C ASP A 267 -3.02 6.10 1.46
N THR A 268 -2.22 5.08 1.18
CA THR A 268 -1.11 4.65 2.02
C THR A 268 0.02 5.67 2.00
N LEU A 269 0.34 6.21 0.83
CA LEU A 269 1.36 7.24 0.65
C LEU A 269 0.95 8.58 1.30
N GLU A 270 -0.34 8.91 1.32
CA GLU A 270 -0.85 10.12 1.98
C GLU A 270 -0.64 10.05 3.50
N LEU A 271 -0.97 8.91 4.12
CA LEU A 271 -0.70 8.69 5.54
C LEU A 271 0.80 8.62 5.83
N CYS A 272 1.61 8.11 4.90
CA CYS A 272 3.06 8.17 4.97
C CYS A 272 3.54 9.63 5.02
N ALA A 273 3.12 10.46 4.07
CA ALA A 273 3.50 11.87 3.99
C ALA A 273 3.04 12.67 5.23
N LEU A 274 1.84 12.37 5.74
CA LEU A 274 1.33 12.94 6.98
C LEU A 274 2.23 12.60 8.18
N SER A 275 2.65 11.33 8.31
CA SER A 275 3.32 10.83 9.52
C SER A 275 4.84 10.97 9.53
N ALA A 276 5.47 11.23 8.38
CA ALA A 276 6.91 11.06 8.19
C ALA A 276 7.78 12.30 8.45
N GLY A 277 7.21 13.43 8.87
CA GLY A 277 8.00 14.65 9.09
C GLY A 277 8.01 15.11 10.54
N ASP A 278 9.06 15.87 10.90
CA ASP A 278 9.50 16.12 12.28
C ASP A 278 8.49 16.83 13.20
N ASP A 279 7.53 17.60 12.66
CA ASP A 279 6.45 18.21 13.46
C ASP A 279 5.59 17.16 14.21
N ASN A 280 5.69 15.89 13.81
CA ASN A 280 5.06 14.76 14.47
C ASN A 280 5.76 14.35 15.77
N ILE A 281 7.00 14.77 16.04
CA ILE A 281 7.69 14.47 17.29
C ILE A 281 7.40 15.59 18.30
N ARG A 282 6.42 15.35 19.18
CA ARG A 282 6.01 16.32 20.21
C ARG A 282 6.58 16.06 21.60
N THR A 283 7.27 14.95 21.80
CA THR A 283 7.67 14.43 23.12
C THR A 283 9.16 14.53 23.38
N GLU A 284 9.50 14.88 24.62
CA GLU A 284 10.83 14.60 25.16
C GLU A 284 10.92 13.10 25.50
N GLY A 285 11.48 12.30 24.59
CA GLY A 285 11.77 10.89 24.83
C GLY A 285 11.28 9.95 23.74
N PRO A 286 11.62 8.65 23.85
CA PRO A 286 11.33 7.68 22.80
C PRO A 286 9.86 7.26 22.81
N ASN A 287 9.20 7.36 21.66
CA ASN A 287 7.82 6.98 21.43
C ASN A 287 7.62 5.46 21.28
N ASN A 288 6.49 4.98 21.76
CA ASN A 288 5.91 3.70 21.38
C ASN A 288 4.95 3.93 20.22
N ILE A 289 5.15 3.18 19.14
CA ILE A 289 4.40 3.28 17.90
C ILE A 289 3.63 1.99 17.67
N LEU A 290 2.36 2.11 17.28
CA LEU A 290 1.51 1.01 16.86
C LEU A 290 1.08 1.22 15.40
N ASP A 291 1.29 0.22 14.56
CA ASP A 291 0.81 0.16 13.18
C ASP A 291 -0.26 -0.94 13.10
N LEU A 292 -1.53 -0.54 12.99
CA LEU A 292 -2.68 -1.44 12.89
C LEU A 292 -3.04 -1.68 11.42
N CYS A 293 -3.49 -2.90 11.13
CA CYS A 293 -3.76 -3.33 9.75
C CYS A 293 -2.49 -3.15 8.90
N CYS A 294 -1.35 -3.57 9.44
CA CYS A 294 -0.05 -3.08 8.98
C CYS A 294 0.31 -3.53 7.56
N GLY A 295 -0.32 -4.56 6.98
CA GLY A 295 -0.03 -4.99 5.62
C GLY A 295 1.45 -5.37 5.43
N CYS A 296 2.18 -4.65 4.59
CA CYS A 296 3.63 -4.81 4.40
C CYS A 296 4.50 -4.08 5.45
N GLY A 297 3.88 -3.32 6.36
CA GLY A 297 4.51 -2.58 7.45
C GLY A 297 4.99 -1.17 7.07
N VAL A 298 4.56 -0.65 5.91
CA VAL A 298 5.06 0.61 5.35
C VAL A 298 4.95 1.78 6.33
N GLN A 299 3.83 1.94 7.03
CA GLN A 299 3.61 3.07 7.94
C GLN A 299 4.58 3.00 9.14
N GLY A 300 4.62 1.86 9.83
CA GLY A 300 5.49 1.66 10.98
C GLY A 300 6.98 1.76 10.62
N LEU A 301 7.41 1.14 9.52
CA LEU A 301 8.80 1.15 9.07
C LEU A 301 9.25 2.53 8.62
N LEU A 302 8.40 3.25 7.88
CA LEU A 302 8.68 4.63 7.48
C LEU A 302 8.83 5.52 8.70
N TRP A 303 7.91 5.44 9.66
CA TRP A 303 7.96 6.25 10.87
C TRP A 303 9.30 6.08 11.61
N ILE A 304 9.73 4.85 11.88
CA ILE A 304 10.98 4.59 12.63
C ILE A 304 12.23 4.96 11.85
N THR A 305 12.13 5.02 10.53
CA THR A 305 13.22 5.36 9.62
C THR A 305 13.39 6.87 9.52
N CYS A 306 12.29 7.63 9.45
CA CYS A 306 12.32 9.09 9.52
C CYS A 306 12.75 9.59 10.90
N HIS A 307 12.42 8.85 11.96
CA HIS A 307 12.63 9.31 13.33
C HIS A 307 13.50 8.33 14.16
N PRO A 308 14.72 7.98 13.70
CA PRO A 308 15.50 6.87 14.26
C PRO A 308 15.87 7.02 15.74
N ASN A 309 15.88 8.25 16.25
CA ASN A 309 16.22 8.58 17.64
C ASN A 309 15.00 8.83 18.54
N SER A 310 13.78 8.73 17.99
CA SER A 310 12.56 9.18 18.68
C SER A 310 11.58 8.05 18.99
N TRP A 311 12.01 6.78 18.91
CA TRP A 311 11.20 5.64 19.30
C TRP A 311 11.94 4.66 20.20
N SER A 312 11.16 3.87 20.95
CA SER A 312 11.65 2.73 21.74
C SER A 312 10.98 1.43 21.34
N GLN A 313 9.70 1.47 20.95
CA GLN A 313 8.99 0.27 20.51
C GLN A 313 8.15 0.55 19.27
N LEU A 314 8.17 -0.38 18.33
CA LEU A 314 7.26 -0.45 17.20
C LEU A 314 6.48 -1.77 17.30
N VAL A 315 5.16 -1.70 17.30
CA VAL A 315 4.27 -2.86 17.28
C VAL A 315 3.49 -2.81 15.97
N LEU A 316 3.60 -3.85 15.15
CA LEU A 316 2.86 -4.00 13.89
C LEU A 316 1.86 -5.13 14.06
N VAL A 317 0.59 -4.87 13.76
CA VAL A 317 -0.49 -5.86 13.93
C VAL A 317 -1.29 -6.04 12.67
N ASP A 318 -1.49 -7.30 12.30
CA ASP A 318 -2.39 -7.67 11.20
C ASP A 318 -3.16 -8.95 11.52
N ILE A 319 -4.37 -9.06 10.98
CA ILE A 319 -5.16 -10.29 11.07
C ILE A 319 -4.71 -11.32 10.02
N ASN A 320 -4.19 -10.86 8.88
CA ASN A 320 -3.68 -11.69 7.82
C ASN A 320 -2.27 -12.19 8.19
N PRO A 321 -2.07 -13.51 8.41
CA PRO A 321 -0.75 -14.05 8.74
C PRO A 321 0.29 -13.78 7.65
N ARG A 322 -0.13 -13.65 6.38
CA ARG A 322 0.77 -13.32 5.28
C ARG A 322 1.28 -11.89 5.37
N ALA A 323 0.47 -10.95 5.86
CA ALA A 323 0.89 -9.57 6.12
C ALA A 323 1.99 -9.54 7.17
N CYS A 324 1.84 -10.28 8.28
CA CYS A 324 2.91 -10.43 9.26
C CYS A 324 4.22 -10.98 8.65
N HIS A 325 4.14 -11.94 7.71
CA HIS A 325 5.32 -12.42 7.00
C HIS A 325 5.94 -11.33 6.10
N TYR A 326 5.11 -10.52 5.44
CA TYR A 326 5.59 -9.41 4.61
C TYR A 326 6.29 -8.36 5.44
N VAL A 327 5.73 -7.99 6.61
CA VAL A 327 6.43 -7.11 7.56
C VAL A 327 7.80 -7.68 7.93
N MET A 328 7.89 -8.97 8.25
CA MET A 328 9.18 -9.60 8.58
C MET A 328 10.15 -9.56 7.39
N ALA A 329 9.67 -9.76 6.17
CA ALA A 329 10.46 -9.61 4.95
C ALA A 329 10.92 -8.16 4.75
N SER A 330 10.04 -7.17 4.93
CA SER A 330 10.35 -5.74 4.90
C SER A 330 11.43 -5.39 5.94
N LEU A 331 11.31 -5.87 7.18
CA LEU A 331 12.32 -5.65 8.22
C LEU A 331 13.67 -6.26 7.83
N ALA A 332 13.66 -7.46 7.23
CA ALA A 332 14.88 -8.14 6.79
C ALA A 332 15.56 -7.40 5.64
N LEU A 333 14.78 -6.99 4.63
CA LEU A 333 15.23 -6.24 3.47
C LEU A 333 15.76 -4.85 3.85
N ASN A 334 15.27 -4.25 4.92
CA ASN A 334 15.71 -2.92 5.37
C ASN A 334 16.74 -2.98 6.50
N GLY A 335 17.23 -4.17 6.86
CA GLY A 335 18.24 -4.33 7.93
C GLY A 335 17.72 -4.02 9.34
N LEU A 336 16.41 -3.88 9.52
CA LEU A 336 15.76 -3.46 10.76
C LEU A 336 15.54 -4.62 11.75
N LEU A 337 15.84 -5.87 11.37
CA LEU A 337 15.78 -7.03 12.28
C LEU A 337 16.82 -6.99 13.41
N ARG A 338 17.87 -6.16 13.30
CA ARG A 338 18.82 -5.91 14.39
C ARG A 338 19.14 -4.43 14.45
N MET A 339 18.44 -3.74 15.32
CA MET A 339 18.80 -2.40 15.73
C MET A 339 19.89 -2.48 16.81
N GLU A 340 20.92 -1.63 16.71
CA GLU A 340 21.97 -1.56 17.73
C GLU A 340 21.52 -0.83 19.00
N ASN A 341 20.44 -0.05 18.90
CA ASN A 341 19.81 0.60 20.03
C ASN A 341 18.88 -0.36 20.78
N ASN A 342 18.50 -0.03 22.02
CA ASN A 342 17.60 -0.84 22.85
C ASN A 342 16.15 -0.88 22.35
N ASN A 343 15.91 -0.53 21.08
CA ASN A 343 14.58 -0.46 20.50
C ASN A 343 14.05 -1.86 20.17
N LYS A 344 12.73 -2.03 20.23
CA LYS A 344 12.08 -3.32 20.02
C LYS A 344 11.04 -3.23 18.92
N ILE A 345 11.05 -4.19 18.02
CA ILE A 345 10.03 -4.35 16.99
C ILE A 345 9.25 -5.62 17.30
N HIS A 346 7.93 -5.51 17.33
CA HIS A 346 7.01 -6.62 17.56
C HIS A 346 6.08 -6.76 16.35
N VAL A 347 6.05 -7.94 15.75
CA VAL A 347 5.06 -8.27 14.71
C VAL A 347 4.07 -9.25 15.33
N LEU A 348 2.81 -8.87 15.41
CA LEU A 348 1.77 -9.64 16.06
C LEU A 348 0.67 -9.99 15.06
N GLN A 349 0.26 -11.25 15.05
CA GLN A 349 -0.93 -11.66 14.31
C GLN A 349 -2.14 -11.62 15.24
N GLY A 350 -3.21 -10.93 14.83
CA GLY A 350 -4.46 -10.92 15.58
C GLY A 350 -5.44 -9.85 15.13
N ASN A 351 -6.60 -9.80 15.78
CA ASN A 351 -7.62 -8.80 15.49
C ASN A 351 -7.30 -7.50 16.24
N LEU A 352 -6.91 -6.46 15.48
CA LEU A 352 -6.65 -5.11 16.00
C LEU A 352 -5.81 -5.12 17.28
N TYR A 353 -6.37 -4.69 18.41
CA TYR A 353 -5.62 -4.55 19.66
C TYR A 353 -5.50 -5.84 20.49
N ASP A 354 -6.25 -6.89 20.16
CA ASP A 354 -6.33 -8.12 20.96
C ASP A 354 -4.96 -8.75 21.26
N PRO A 355 -4.03 -8.90 20.29
CA PRO A 355 -2.75 -9.56 20.56
C PRO A 355 -1.80 -8.73 21.45
N ILE A 356 -2.03 -7.42 21.63
CA ILE A 356 -1.15 -6.53 22.40
C ILE A 356 -1.16 -6.94 23.89
N ARG A 357 -2.35 -7.10 24.48
CA ARG A 357 -2.49 -7.49 25.89
C ARG A 357 -2.01 -8.92 26.15
N VAL A 358 -2.20 -9.80 25.18
CA VAL A 358 -1.82 -11.22 25.30
C VAL A 358 -0.30 -11.39 25.26
N HIS A 359 0.41 -10.60 24.44
CA HIS A 359 1.82 -10.86 24.14
C HIS A 359 2.81 -9.83 24.69
N LEU A 360 2.35 -8.62 25.04
CA LEU A 360 3.19 -7.53 25.53
C LEU A 360 2.87 -7.20 26.99
N SER A 361 1.96 -6.25 27.23
CA SER A 361 1.57 -5.79 28.55
C SER A 361 0.14 -5.28 28.53
N GLU A 362 -0.60 -5.42 29.63
CA GLU A 362 -1.93 -4.85 29.79
C GLU A 362 -1.92 -3.31 29.83
N ASP A 363 -0.80 -2.73 30.29
CA ASP A 363 -0.61 -1.28 30.44
C ASP A 363 0.15 -0.66 29.24
N MET A 364 0.29 -1.39 28.13
CA MET A 364 1.01 -0.89 26.95
C MET A 364 0.24 0.27 26.32
N THR A 365 0.88 1.43 26.23
CA THR A 365 0.35 2.62 25.56
C THR A 365 1.28 3.14 24.47
N PHE A 366 0.70 3.84 23.50
CA PHE A 366 1.36 4.32 22.29
C PHE A 366 1.17 5.83 22.13
N GLN A 367 2.25 6.53 21.81
CA GLN A 367 2.17 7.94 21.43
C GLN A 367 1.58 8.09 20.04
N ARG A 368 1.81 7.12 19.15
CA ARG A 368 1.23 7.09 17.81
C ARG A 368 0.57 5.76 17.55
N ILE A 369 -0.66 5.80 17.07
CA ILE A 369 -1.31 4.68 16.38
C ILE A 369 -1.46 5.11 14.93
N LEU A 370 -0.90 4.35 14.00
CA LEU A 370 -1.03 4.53 12.56
C LEU A 370 -1.94 3.42 12.05
N THR A 371 -2.83 3.71 11.11
CA THR A 371 -3.69 2.67 10.52
C THR A 371 -4.19 3.06 9.13
N ASN A 372 -4.15 2.09 8.22
CA ASN A 372 -4.93 2.08 6.99
C ASN A 372 -5.87 0.86 7.06
N PRO A 373 -7.05 0.99 7.69
CA PRO A 373 -7.95 -0.13 7.86
C PRO A 373 -8.65 -0.50 6.55
N PRO A 374 -9.19 -1.73 6.42
CA PRO A 374 -10.14 -2.01 5.35
C PRO A 374 -11.36 -1.07 5.48
N PHE A 375 -11.74 -0.40 4.39
CA PHE A 375 -12.85 0.57 4.40
C PHE A 375 -13.85 0.42 3.22
N VAL A 376 -13.62 -0.53 2.32
CA VAL A 376 -14.50 -0.78 1.18
C VAL A 376 -15.82 -1.39 1.68
N ALA A 377 -16.93 -0.81 1.25
CA ALA A 377 -18.26 -1.29 1.61
C ALA A 377 -18.60 -2.61 0.88
N ASP A 378 -19.20 -3.57 1.58
CA ASP A 378 -19.67 -4.84 1.00
C ASP A 378 -21.17 -5.05 1.24
N PHE A 379 -22.00 -4.26 0.55
CA PHE A 379 -23.46 -4.32 0.68
C PHE A 379 -24.09 -5.63 0.17
N CYS A 380 -23.43 -6.34 -0.74
CA CYS A 380 -24.00 -7.53 -1.39
C CYS A 380 -23.68 -8.87 -0.70
N ASN A 381 -23.09 -8.88 0.51
CA ASN A 381 -22.59 -10.12 1.16
C ASN A 381 -21.74 -10.99 0.23
N THR A 382 -21.10 -10.37 -0.76
CA THR A 382 -20.28 -11.10 -1.74
C THR A 382 -19.01 -11.64 -1.11
N THR A 383 -18.63 -11.14 0.07
CA THR A 383 -17.57 -11.70 0.90
C THR A 383 -17.85 -13.11 1.42
N THR A 384 -19.05 -13.68 1.23
CA THR A 384 -19.27 -15.12 1.45
C THR A 384 -18.31 -16.01 0.63
N ASP A 385 -17.76 -15.49 -0.48
CA ASP A 385 -16.71 -16.14 -1.28
C ASP A 385 -15.26 -15.79 -0.86
N GLY A 386 -15.06 -15.15 0.30
CA GLY A 386 -13.72 -14.89 0.85
C GLY A 386 -13.00 -13.71 0.19
N GLY A 387 -13.66 -12.54 0.16
CA GLY A 387 -13.07 -11.27 -0.29
C GLY A 387 -11.74 -10.94 0.40
N ALA A 388 -11.01 -9.98 -0.17
CA ALA A 388 -9.71 -9.60 0.38
C ALA A 388 -9.86 -8.94 1.75
N LEU A 389 -9.11 -9.44 2.74
CA LEU A 389 -9.18 -8.97 4.12
C LEU A 389 -8.76 -7.50 4.27
N TYR A 390 -7.94 -7.00 3.34
CA TYR A 390 -7.47 -5.62 3.34
C TYR A 390 -8.50 -4.62 2.79
N ALA A 391 -9.56 -5.08 2.11
CA ALA A 391 -10.52 -4.20 1.45
C ALA A 391 -11.83 -4.10 2.24
N GLY A 392 -12.49 -5.23 2.49
CA GLY A 392 -13.86 -5.24 3.00
C GLY A 392 -13.97 -5.13 4.52
N SER A 393 -14.82 -4.22 5.00
CA SER A 393 -15.06 -4.01 6.43
C SER A 393 -16.54 -3.82 6.78
N GLY A 394 -17.36 -4.83 6.48
CA GLY A 394 -18.78 -4.83 6.78
C GLY A 394 -19.63 -4.13 5.70
N ILE A 395 -20.93 -4.01 5.99
CA ILE A 395 -21.93 -3.54 5.02
C ILE A 395 -21.59 -2.13 4.52
N CYS A 396 -21.22 -1.22 5.42
CA CYS A 396 -20.87 0.17 5.09
C CYS A 396 -19.36 0.42 4.97
N GLY A 397 -18.53 -0.60 5.19
CA GLY A 397 -17.07 -0.47 5.21
C GLY A 397 -16.50 0.10 6.52
N LEU A 398 -17.30 0.24 7.59
CA LEU A 398 -16.87 0.93 8.82
C LEU A 398 -16.61 0.01 10.02
N ASP A 399 -16.78 -1.32 9.92
CA ASP A 399 -16.67 -2.20 11.10
C ASP A 399 -15.28 -2.10 11.79
N ALA A 400 -14.20 -2.20 11.02
CA ALA A 400 -12.83 -2.05 11.49
C ALA A 400 -12.55 -0.62 11.99
N VAL A 401 -13.02 0.40 11.27
CA VAL A 401 -12.88 1.82 11.68
C VAL A 401 -13.56 2.06 13.03
N HIS A 402 -14.78 1.55 13.20
CA HIS A 402 -15.53 1.61 14.45
C HIS A 402 -14.75 0.97 15.58
N ASP A 403 -14.28 -0.27 15.41
CA ASP A 403 -13.55 -0.99 16.46
C ASP A 403 -12.20 -0.35 16.81
N ILE A 404 -11.52 0.23 15.83
CA ILE A 404 -10.29 1.01 16.02
C ILE A 404 -10.59 2.23 16.88
N VAL A 405 -11.54 3.07 16.45
CA VAL A 405 -11.87 4.34 17.11
C VAL A 405 -12.45 4.11 18.50
N ASN A 406 -13.30 3.09 18.67
CA ASN A 406 -13.89 2.74 19.95
C ASN A 406 -12.85 2.37 21.03
N ARG A 407 -11.77 1.72 20.62
CA ARG A 407 -10.75 1.17 21.54
C ARG A 407 -9.48 2.00 21.62
N CYS A 408 -9.27 2.98 20.73
CA CYS A 408 -7.99 3.69 20.61
C CYS A 408 -7.53 4.33 21.93
N PHE A 409 -8.41 4.97 22.70
CA PHE A 409 -8.04 5.60 23.98
C PHE A 409 -7.68 4.63 25.11
N GLN A 410 -7.89 3.33 24.93
CA GLN A 410 -7.37 2.32 25.85
C GLN A 410 -5.87 2.07 25.65
N TYR A 411 -5.35 2.43 24.47
CA TYR A 411 -3.98 2.18 24.03
C TYR A 411 -3.21 3.45 23.70
N LEU A 412 -3.88 4.59 23.50
CA LEU A 412 -3.20 5.87 23.35
C LEU A 412 -2.60 6.33 24.68
N ALA A 413 -1.40 6.91 24.61
CA ALA A 413 -0.82 7.64 25.71
C ALA A 413 -1.80 8.73 26.17
N ALA A 414 -1.93 8.90 27.49
CA ALA A 414 -2.93 9.81 28.04
C ALA A 414 -2.50 11.29 27.97
N ASP A 415 -1.30 11.60 27.52
CA ASP A 415 -0.86 12.99 27.35
C ASP A 415 -1.40 13.59 26.04
N ASP A 416 -1.20 14.89 25.83
CA ASP A 416 -1.60 15.59 24.59
C ASP A 416 -0.79 15.14 23.36
N ASN A 417 0.09 14.15 23.55
CA ASN A 417 0.88 13.56 22.49
C ASN A 417 0.27 12.27 21.98
N GLY A 418 -0.62 11.59 22.71
CA GLY A 418 -1.29 10.39 22.20
C GLY A 418 -2.20 10.72 21.01
N GLN A 419 -1.85 10.22 19.82
CA GLN A 419 -2.63 10.45 18.60
C GLN A 419 -2.79 9.17 17.75
N LEU A 420 -4.01 8.96 17.27
CA LEU A 420 -4.34 8.04 16.18
C LEU A 420 -4.33 8.83 14.87
N LEU A 421 -3.52 8.41 13.90
CA LEU A 421 -3.52 8.88 12.52
C LEU A 421 -4.05 7.76 11.63
N MET A 422 -5.01 8.10 10.78
CA MET A 422 -5.73 7.13 9.97
C MET A 422 -5.98 7.69 8.59
N VAL A 423 -5.82 6.86 7.56
CA VAL A 423 -6.44 7.08 6.25
C VAL A 423 -7.62 6.12 6.13
N THR A 424 -8.77 6.58 5.64
CA THR A 424 -9.95 5.73 5.43
C THR A 424 -10.94 6.44 4.54
N GLU A 425 -11.86 5.71 3.91
CA GLU A 425 -13.09 6.31 3.37
C GLU A 425 -14.14 6.50 4.46
N LEU A 426 -14.80 7.66 4.47
CA LEU A 426 -15.96 7.92 5.34
C LEU A 426 -17.20 8.34 4.53
N PRO A 427 -18.40 7.87 4.90
CA PRO A 427 -19.63 8.33 4.31
C PRO A 427 -20.02 9.70 4.87
N ASN A 428 -20.72 10.49 4.05
CA ASN A 428 -21.28 11.78 4.45
C ASN A 428 -20.19 12.67 5.07
N VAL A 429 -19.17 13.03 4.29
CA VAL A 429 -17.93 13.64 4.78
C VAL A 429 -18.17 14.86 5.67
N GLN A 430 -19.22 15.64 5.40
CA GLN A 430 -19.62 16.80 6.19
C GLN A 430 -20.06 16.47 7.63
N GLN A 431 -20.49 15.23 7.89
CA GLN A 431 -20.90 14.72 9.21
C GLN A 431 -19.89 13.71 9.79
N SER A 432 -18.77 13.48 9.10
CA SER A 432 -17.83 12.42 9.47
C SER A 432 -17.15 12.64 10.82
N CYS A 433 -16.94 13.90 11.25
CA CYS A 433 -16.42 14.15 12.59
C CYS A 433 -17.39 13.66 13.68
N GLN A 434 -18.69 13.94 13.54
CA GLN A 434 -19.72 13.46 14.48
C GLN A 434 -19.87 11.93 14.41
N LEU A 435 -19.70 11.35 13.23
CA LEU A 435 -19.71 9.90 13.05
C LEU A 435 -18.57 9.26 13.85
N LEU A 436 -17.33 9.72 13.68
CA LEU A 436 -16.18 9.20 14.44
C LEU A 436 -16.32 9.47 15.94
N GLU A 437 -16.88 10.61 16.34
CA GLU A 437 -17.20 10.89 17.74
C GLU A 437 -18.18 9.85 18.31
N SER A 438 -19.19 9.46 17.54
CA SER A 438 -20.19 8.47 17.96
C SER A 438 -19.61 7.06 18.15
N PHE A 439 -18.45 6.77 17.55
CA PHE A 439 -17.75 5.49 17.70
C PHE A 439 -16.92 5.43 18.99
N LEU A 440 -16.57 6.58 19.57
CA LEU A 440 -15.79 6.62 20.81
C LEU A 440 -16.53 5.90 21.94
N ALA A 441 -15.79 5.08 22.68
CA ALA A 441 -16.34 4.44 23.86
C ALA A 441 -16.79 5.51 24.89
N PRO A 442 -17.93 5.30 25.57
CA PRO A 442 -18.37 6.23 26.60
C PRO A 442 -17.31 6.35 27.70
N PRO A 443 -17.08 7.57 28.25
CA PRO A 443 -16.14 7.74 29.34
C PRO A 443 -16.53 6.86 30.53
N LYS A 444 -15.55 6.21 31.15
CA LYS A 444 -15.79 5.38 32.34
C LYS A 444 -16.26 6.29 33.48
N GLU A 445 -17.37 5.95 34.14
CA GLU A 445 -18.03 6.78 35.17
C GLU A 445 -17.10 7.25 36.31
N ASP A 446 -15.99 6.54 36.58
CA ASP A 446 -15.04 6.86 37.65
C ASP A 446 -13.87 7.77 37.24
N SER A 447 -13.71 8.13 35.96
CA SER A 447 -12.63 9.04 35.56
C SER A 447 -13.02 10.48 35.85
N ARG A 448 -12.62 11.01 37.02
CA ARG A 448 -12.74 12.44 37.41
C ARG A 448 -12.05 13.42 36.43
N ASN A 449 -11.38 12.91 35.40
CA ASN A 449 -10.81 13.67 34.31
C ASN A 449 -11.60 13.35 33.03
N ASN A 450 -12.71 14.06 32.81
CA ASN A 450 -13.33 14.13 31.47
C ASN A 450 -12.35 14.87 30.57
N LYS A 451 -11.36 14.14 30.02
CA LYS A 451 -10.51 14.68 28.98
C LYS A 451 -11.34 14.82 27.72
N GLU A 452 -11.19 15.96 27.07
CA GLU A 452 -11.84 16.21 25.81
C GLU A 452 -11.10 15.46 24.71
N HIS A 453 -11.86 15.00 23.74
CA HIS A 453 -11.31 14.36 22.56
C HIS A 453 -11.26 15.38 21.42
N SER A 454 -10.20 15.34 20.63
CA SER A 454 -10.07 16.11 19.39
C SER A 454 -10.17 15.16 18.21
N ILE A 455 -11.05 15.47 17.27
CA ILE A 455 -11.18 14.77 15.98
C ILE A 455 -11.00 15.82 14.89
N SER A 456 -9.96 15.65 14.09
CA SER A 456 -9.67 16.46 12.91
C SER A 456 -9.72 15.58 11.67
N ILE A 457 -10.38 16.03 10.61
CA ILE A 457 -10.48 15.34 9.33
C ILE A 457 -10.06 16.30 8.23
N ALA A 458 -9.17 15.87 7.34
CA ALA A 458 -8.83 16.54 6.10
C ALA A 458 -9.26 15.66 4.92
N TYR A 459 -9.85 16.27 3.89
CA TYR A 459 -10.28 15.59 2.66
C TYR A 459 -10.16 16.51 1.45
N VAL A 460 -10.00 15.93 0.26
CA VAL A 460 -9.98 16.65 -1.01
C VAL A 460 -11.42 16.84 -1.48
N VAL A 461 -11.80 18.07 -1.83
CA VAL A 461 -13.18 18.37 -2.23
C VAL A 461 -13.53 17.76 -3.59
N ALA A 462 -12.56 17.66 -4.50
CA ALA A 462 -12.73 17.03 -5.81
C ALA A 462 -13.01 15.53 -5.69
N ASP A 463 -12.37 14.85 -4.73
CA ASP A 463 -12.47 13.40 -4.52
C ASP A 463 -13.71 12.99 -3.72
N VAL A 464 -14.66 13.91 -3.50
CA VAL A 464 -15.93 13.59 -2.84
C VAL A 464 -16.85 12.95 -3.86
N GLU A 465 -16.97 11.64 -3.80
CA GLU A 465 -17.81 10.86 -4.68
C GLU A 465 -19.28 10.87 -4.24
N THR A 466 -20.17 11.07 -5.18
CA THR A 466 -21.59 10.75 -5.03
C THR A 466 -21.78 9.24 -4.88
N VAL A 467 -22.93 8.83 -4.34
CA VAL A 467 -23.32 7.41 -4.30
C VAL A 467 -23.27 6.77 -5.70
N GLN A 468 -23.64 7.52 -6.73
CA GLN A 468 -23.70 7.03 -8.10
C GLN A 468 -22.30 6.79 -8.70
N GLU A 469 -21.34 7.67 -8.40
CA GLU A 469 -19.93 7.54 -8.81
C GLU A 469 -19.29 6.36 -8.09
N TYR A 470 -19.39 6.32 -6.76
CA TYR A 470 -18.86 5.21 -5.96
C TYR A 470 -19.44 3.85 -6.39
N ALA A 471 -20.76 3.76 -6.57
CA ALA A 471 -21.39 2.52 -7.02
C ALA A 471 -20.94 2.11 -8.43
N GLN A 472 -20.63 3.07 -9.30
CA GLN A 472 -20.11 2.81 -10.65
C GLN A 472 -18.68 2.29 -10.58
N GLU A 473 -17.78 3.01 -9.92
CA GLU A 473 -16.37 2.65 -9.76
C GLU A 473 -16.23 1.22 -9.22
N ARG A 474 -17.00 0.89 -8.19
CA ARG A 474 -16.91 -0.41 -7.53
C ARG A 474 -17.53 -1.54 -8.34
N ALA A 475 -18.54 -1.25 -9.15
CA ALA A 475 -19.03 -2.19 -10.15
C ALA A 475 -17.98 -2.44 -11.25
N GLU A 476 -17.21 -1.42 -11.63
CA GLU A 476 -16.09 -1.54 -12.58
C GLU A 476 -14.93 -2.35 -12.01
N GLU A 477 -14.49 -2.07 -10.78
CA GLU A 477 -13.43 -2.82 -10.08
C GLU A 477 -13.73 -4.31 -9.98
N ARG A 478 -15.01 -4.67 -9.85
CA ARG A 478 -15.46 -6.07 -9.78
C ARG A 478 -15.55 -6.74 -11.16
N GLY A 479 -15.21 -6.04 -12.24
CA GLY A 479 -15.33 -6.52 -13.61
C GLY A 479 -16.79 -6.65 -14.05
N THR A 480 -17.69 -5.89 -13.41
CA THR A 480 -19.14 -5.95 -13.60
C THR A 480 -19.69 -4.67 -14.22
N SER A 481 -18.87 -3.94 -14.97
CA SER A 481 -19.22 -2.66 -15.61
C SER A 481 -20.46 -2.73 -16.49
N THR A 482 -20.82 -3.92 -17.00
CA THR A 482 -22.05 -4.18 -17.77
C THR A 482 -23.27 -4.55 -16.91
N ASN A 483 -23.08 -4.80 -15.62
CA ASN A 483 -24.11 -5.26 -14.70
C ASN A 483 -24.80 -4.09 -13.98
N HIS A 484 -25.62 -3.35 -14.74
CA HIS A 484 -26.48 -2.29 -14.19
C HIS A 484 -27.25 -2.69 -12.94
N HIS A 485 -27.58 -3.98 -12.77
CA HIS A 485 -28.29 -4.47 -11.58
C HIS A 485 -27.46 -4.31 -10.30
N GLN A 486 -26.17 -4.66 -10.32
CA GLN A 486 -25.30 -4.55 -9.15
C GLN A 486 -25.03 -3.10 -8.76
N ARG A 487 -24.76 -2.23 -9.74
CA ARG A 487 -24.66 -0.79 -9.52
C ARG A 487 -25.91 -0.22 -8.86
N ASN A 488 -27.09 -0.52 -9.42
CA ASN A 488 -28.36 -0.04 -8.87
C ASN A 488 -28.63 -0.59 -7.47
N GLN A 489 -28.19 -1.81 -7.19
CA GLN A 489 -28.30 -2.40 -5.86
C GLN A 489 -27.41 -1.66 -4.85
N TRP A 490 -26.16 -1.37 -5.19
CA TRP A 490 -25.25 -0.61 -4.32
C TRP A 490 -25.78 0.78 -4.02
N GLU A 491 -26.24 1.48 -5.05
CA GLU A 491 -26.86 2.80 -4.89
C GLU A 491 -28.06 2.73 -3.95
N ALA A 492 -28.96 1.76 -4.14
CA ALA A 492 -30.13 1.57 -3.30
C ALA A 492 -29.74 1.23 -1.84
N ASP A 493 -28.75 0.36 -1.65
CA ASP A 493 -28.27 -0.05 -0.33
C ASP A 493 -27.63 1.14 0.40
N MET A 494 -26.80 1.94 -0.27
CA MET A 494 -26.21 3.16 0.30
C MET A 494 -27.26 4.20 0.68
N GLN A 495 -28.24 4.44 -0.20
CA GLN A 495 -29.35 5.35 0.06
C GLN A 495 -30.22 4.87 1.24
N GLN A 496 -30.48 3.56 1.34
CA GLN A 496 -31.21 2.96 2.46
C GLN A 496 -30.50 3.19 3.80
N HIS A 497 -29.17 3.26 3.80
CA HIS A 497 -28.36 3.58 4.97
C HIS A 497 -28.11 5.09 5.17
N GLY A 498 -28.75 5.94 4.36
CA GLY A 498 -28.62 7.40 4.47
C GLY A 498 -27.24 7.92 4.06
N ILE A 499 -26.53 7.18 3.20
CA ILE A 499 -25.25 7.63 2.62
C ILE A 499 -25.57 8.43 1.36
N HIS A 500 -24.98 9.62 1.24
CA HIS A 500 -25.19 10.56 0.14
C HIS A 500 -23.89 10.88 -0.62
N ASN A 501 -22.75 10.79 0.05
CA ASN A 501 -21.43 10.87 -0.55
C ASN A 501 -20.43 10.02 0.25
N ARG A 502 -19.26 9.80 -0.32
CA ARG A 502 -18.08 9.26 0.36
C ARG A 502 -16.87 10.10 0.00
N ALA A 503 -15.86 10.07 0.85
CA ALA A 503 -14.58 10.68 0.56
C ALA A 503 -13.48 9.87 1.23
N LEU A 504 -12.35 9.71 0.55
CA LEU A 504 -11.11 9.34 1.22
C LEU A 504 -10.69 10.49 2.13
N VAL A 505 -10.34 10.18 3.37
CA VAL A 505 -9.95 11.18 4.36
C VAL A 505 -8.68 10.78 5.09
N LEU A 506 -7.93 11.81 5.51
CA LEU A 506 -6.94 11.71 6.57
C LEU A 506 -7.58 12.19 7.88
N ALA A 507 -7.52 11.36 8.90
CA ALA A 507 -8.10 11.62 10.21
C ALA A 507 -7.03 11.60 11.30
N ALA A 508 -7.17 12.52 12.26
CA ALA A 508 -6.36 12.59 13.45
C ALA A 508 -7.25 12.65 14.70
N ILE A 509 -7.07 11.69 15.60
CA ILE A 509 -7.86 11.56 16.83
C ILE A 509 -6.93 11.57 18.05
N GLY A 510 -7.20 12.42 19.04
CA GLY A 510 -6.35 12.60 20.21
C GLY A 510 -7.09 13.11 21.44
N GLN A 511 -6.35 13.32 22.54
CA GLN A 511 -6.86 13.98 23.75
C GLN A 511 -6.37 15.43 23.81
N SER A 512 -7.19 16.32 24.36
CA SER A 512 -6.81 17.71 24.64
C SER A 512 -6.97 18.03 26.13
N SER A 513 -5.90 18.50 26.76
CA SER A 513 -5.91 18.97 28.15
C SER A 513 -6.34 20.44 28.30
N SER A 514 -6.42 21.20 27.20
CA SER A 514 -6.33 22.66 27.21
C SER A 514 -7.64 23.43 27.04
N MET A 515 -8.78 22.76 26.88
CA MET A 515 -10.06 23.44 26.58
C MET A 515 -11.23 22.97 27.44
N GLY A 516 -12.29 23.77 27.45
CA GLY A 516 -13.43 23.65 28.35
C GLY A 516 -14.61 22.90 27.73
N GLN A 517 -15.33 22.18 28.61
CA GLN A 517 -16.43 21.23 28.37
C GLN A 517 -16.90 21.01 26.91
N GLY A 518 -16.21 20.17 26.13
CA GLY A 518 -16.72 19.56 24.89
C GLY A 518 -15.66 18.92 23.98
N SER A 519 -16.05 17.97 23.12
CA SER A 519 -15.18 17.46 22.07
C SER A 519 -14.89 18.53 21.02
N ILE A 520 -13.67 18.52 20.47
CA ILE A 520 -13.25 19.44 19.40
C ILE A 520 -13.36 18.69 18.08
N LEU A 521 -14.32 19.08 17.24
CA LEU A 521 -14.54 18.51 15.92
C LEU A 521 -14.10 19.51 14.84
N ARG A 522 -13.16 19.12 13.97
CA ARG A 522 -12.62 19.98 12.91
C ARG A 522 -12.63 19.25 11.58
N LEU A 523 -13.20 19.91 10.57
CA LEU A 523 -13.25 19.41 9.20
C LEU A 523 -12.55 20.41 8.29
N PHE A 524 -11.58 19.94 7.52
CA PHE A 524 -10.69 20.74 6.69
C PHE A 524 -10.82 20.32 5.22
N PRO A 525 -11.68 20.99 4.43
CA PRO A 525 -11.76 20.76 3.00
C PRO A 525 -10.50 21.32 2.32
N TYR A 526 -9.86 20.51 1.48
CA TYR A 526 -8.79 20.94 0.59
C TYR A 526 -9.36 21.18 -0.80
N GLU A 527 -9.24 22.42 -1.27
CA GLU A 527 -9.51 22.82 -2.65
C GLU A 527 -8.18 23.27 -3.25
N ASP A 528 -7.74 22.65 -4.34
CA ASP A 528 -6.51 23.06 -5.01
C ASP A 528 -6.72 24.43 -5.68
N GLN A 529 -6.27 25.49 -5.00
CA GLN A 529 -6.40 26.86 -5.48
C GLN A 529 -5.54 27.13 -6.72
N THR A 530 -4.52 26.30 -7.00
CA THR A 530 -3.64 26.50 -8.16
C THR A 530 -4.38 26.34 -9.49
N TRP A 531 -5.56 25.70 -9.47
CA TRP A 531 -6.38 25.50 -10.67
C TRP A 531 -7.26 26.71 -11.05
N SER A 532 -7.43 27.70 -10.16
CA SER A 532 -8.41 28.78 -10.37
C SER A 532 -7.89 30.01 -11.15
N GLY A 533 -6.64 29.98 -11.62
CA GLY A 533 -5.95 31.19 -12.09
C GLY A 533 -5.10 31.05 -13.35
N SER A 534 -5.70 30.79 -14.52
CA SER A 534 -5.34 31.40 -15.83
C SER A 534 -5.94 30.60 -16.99
N ASP A 535 -6.19 31.26 -18.13
CA ASP A 535 -6.73 30.71 -19.39
C ASP A 535 -5.90 29.56 -20.04
N ALA A 536 -4.98 28.93 -19.31
CA ALA A 536 -4.30 27.72 -19.73
C ALA A 536 -5.23 26.53 -19.44
N VAL A 537 -6.10 26.24 -20.42
CA VAL A 537 -6.76 24.94 -20.53
C VAL A 537 -5.65 23.89 -20.74
N LEU A 538 -5.13 23.32 -19.65
CA LEU A 538 -4.48 22.04 -19.73
C LEU A 538 -5.60 21.02 -20.00
N GLU A 539 -5.55 20.40 -21.16
CA GLU A 539 -6.62 19.56 -21.72
C GLU A 539 -6.81 18.21 -21.00
N ASP A 540 -6.19 17.97 -19.84
CA ASP A 540 -6.37 16.70 -19.13
C ASP A 540 -6.67 16.86 -17.62
N PRO A 541 -7.95 16.90 -17.24
CA PRO A 541 -8.40 16.77 -15.86
C PRO A 541 -8.30 15.32 -15.31
N ALA A 542 -7.66 14.37 -16.02
CA ALA A 542 -7.69 12.95 -15.64
C ALA A 542 -6.80 12.54 -14.45
N ASP A 543 -6.11 13.47 -13.79
CA ASP A 543 -5.20 13.15 -12.66
C ASP A 543 -5.62 13.86 -11.35
N GLU A 544 -6.92 13.86 -11.04
CA GLU A 544 -7.48 14.42 -9.80
C GLU A 544 -7.12 13.59 -8.53
N ASP A 545 -6.83 12.29 -8.68
CA ASP A 545 -6.71 11.29 -7.60
C ASP A 545 -5.50 11.43 -6.65
N ASP A 546 -4.61 12.42 -6.82
CA ASP A 546 -3.34 12.53 -6.09
C ASP A 546 -3.17 13.89 -5.37
N ALA A 547 -4.24 14.65 -5.13
CA ALA A 547 -4.15 16.03 -4.67
C ALA A 547 -3.40 16.19 -3.32
N PHE A 548 -3.51 15.23 -2.39
CA PHE A 548 -2.74 15.24 -1.14
C PHE A 548 -1.28 14.80 -1.28
N LEU A 549 -0.89 14.16 -2.39
CA LEU A 549 0.50 13.80 -2.67
C LEU A 549 1.28 14.93 -3.35
N THR A 550 0.65 16.09 -3.53
CA THR A 550 1.36 17.34 -3.86
C THR A 550 2.01 17.93 -2.60
N LEU A 551 3.12 18.68 -2.76
CA LEU A 551 3.75 19.39 -1.64
C LEU A 551 2.74 20.28 -0.89
N ALA A 552 1.88 20.99 -1.63
CA ALA A 552 0.84 21.84 -1.05
C ALA A 552 -0.21 21.02 -0.26
N GLY A 553 -0.66 19.90 -0.82
CA GLY A 553 -1.59 18.98 -0.17
C GLY A 553 -1.03 18.37 1.11
N VAL A 554 0.20 17.86 1.09
CA VAL A 554 0.89 17.34 2.28
C VAL A 554 1.02 18.41 3.35
N MET A 555 1.49 19.62 2.99
CA MET A 555 1.64 20.71 3.93
C MET A 555 0.29 21.16 4.51
N PHE A 556 -0.76 21.20 3.70
CA PHE A 556 -2.11 21.49 4.16
C PHE A 556 -2.57 20.44 5.19
N ALA A 557 -2.50 19.15 4.84
CA ALA A 557 -2.97 18.06 5.70
C ALA A 557 -2.23 18.05 7.05
N ARG A 558 -0.91 18.25 7.03
CA ARG A 558 -0.10 18.34 8.26
C ARG A 558 -0.47 19.54 9.10
N ASN A 559 -0.61 20.72 8.50
CA ASN A 559 -1.03 21.91 9.24
C ASN A 559 -2.44 21.74 9.84
N ALA A 560 -3.36 21.16 9.09
CA ALA A 560 -4.74 20.92 9.53
C ALA A 560 -4.82 19.89 10.68
N LEU A 561 -4.07 18.79 10.57
CA LEU A 561 -4.22 17.62 11.45
C LEU A 561 -3.21 17.60 12.60
N LEU A 562 -2.03 18.17 12.40
CA LEU A 562 -0.89 18.11 13.34
C LEU A 562 -0.54 19.44 13.98
N SER A 563 -1.08 20.58 13.53
CA SER A 563 -0.92 21.83 14.29
C SER A 563 -2.04 21.92 15.33
N GLY A 564 -1.69 21.83 16.62
CA GLY A 564 -2.66 21.96 17.72
C GLY A 564 -3.44 23.28 17.69
N ASN A 565 -2.87 24.29 17.03
CA ASN A 565 -3.49 25.56 16.72
C ASN A 565 -4.11 25.45 15.31
N GLY A 566 -5.44 25.43 15.22
CA GLY A 566 -6.11 25.56 13.93
C GLY A 566 -5.60 26.80 13.20
N ALA A 567 -5.31 26.65 11.92
CA ALA A 567 -4.90 27.73 11.02
C ALA A 567 -5.95 28.83 10.94
#